data_AF-A0A6G9W7D4-F1
#
_entry.id   AF-A0A6G9W7D4-F1
#
_cell.length_a   1.000
_cell.length_b   1.000
_cell.length_c   1.000
_cell.angle_alpha   90.00
_cell.angle_beta   90.00
_cell.angle_gamma   90.00
#
_symmetry.space_group_name_H-M   'P 1'
#
loop_
_entity.id
_entity.type
_entity.pdbx_description
1 polymer ?
#
loop_
_entity_poly.entity_id
_entity_poly.type
_entity_poly.pdbx_seq_one_letter_code
_entity_poly.pdbx_strand_id
1 'polypeptide(L)' 'MAEDAELIAYRKLVAALPDLLSPEARQPICDWLIERQVMRDGQEDPGAVIVEGLETELAIAETFRKIVDSLECRPR' A
#
# COMPACT_ATOMS: atom_id res chain seq x y z
N MET A 1 -10.17 -4.90 -20.45
CA MET A 1 -10.02 -6.37 -20.54
C MET A 1 -8.61 -6.85 -20.20
N ALA A 2 -7.54 -6.39 -20.86
CA ALA A 2 -6.16 -6.81 -20.52
C ALA A 2 -5.68 -6.21 -19.18
N GLU A 3 -5.91 -4.91 -18.97
CA GLU A 3 -5.58 -4.21 -17.71
C GLU A 3 -6.34 -4.80 -16.51
N ASP A 4 -7.58 -5.24 -16.71
CA ASP A 4 -8.37 -5.90 -15.66
C ASP A 4 -7.75 -7.25 -15.26
N ALA A 5 -7.30 -8.03 -16.25
CA ALA A 5 -6.65 -9.31 -16.01
C ALA A 5 -5.29 -9.13 -15.30
N GLU A 6 -4.54 -8.09 -15.67
CA GLU A 6 -3.27 -7.75 -15.03
C GLU A 6 -3.47 -7.35 -13.55
N LEU A 7 -4.43 -6.46 -13.28
CA LEU A 7 -4.75 -6.05 -11.91
C LEU A 7 -5.24 -7.23 -11.06
N ILE A 8 -6.04 -8.13 -11.64
CA ILE A 8 -6.47 -9.37 -10.97
C ILE A 8 -5.27 -10.26 -10.65
N ALA A 9 -4.31 -10.39 -11.56
CA ALA A 9 -3.10 -11.18 -11.34
C ALA A 9 -2.25 -10.62 -10.20
N TYR A 10 -2.03 -9.30 -10.14
CA TYR A 10 -1.32 -8.67 -9.03
C TYR A 10 -2.02 -8.88 -7.68
N ARG A 11 -3.35 -8.75 -7.62
CA ARG A 11 -4.12 -9.01 -6.39
C ARG A 11 -3.98 -10.47 -5.93
N LYS A 12 -4.02 -11.43 -6.85
CA LYS A 12 -3.81 -12.85 -6.55
C LYS A 12 -2.41 -13.12 -6.01
N LEU A 13 -1.38 -12.49 -6.62
CA LEU A 13 0.00 -12.62 -6.15
C LEU A 13 0.14 -12.10 -4.71
N VAL A 14 -0.36 -10.90 -4.43
CA VAL A 14 -0.32 -10.29 -3.09
C VAL A 14 -1.01 -11.19 -2.06
N ALA A 15 -2.19 -11.72 -2.38
CA ALA A 15 -2.94 -12.60 -1.49
C ALA A 15 -2.22 -13.94 -1.20
N ALA A 16 -1.35 -14.40 -2.10
CA ALA A 16 -0.58 -15.63 -1.92
C ALA A 16 0.71 -15.43 -1.10
N LEU A 17 1.20 -14.20 -0.94
CA LEU A 17 2.48 -13.93 -0.26
C LEU A 17 2.55 -14.45 1.19
N PRO A 18 1.48 -14.41 2.03
CA PRO A 18 1.54 -14.95 3.38
C PRO A 18 1.86 -16.45 3.42
N ASP A 19 1.41 -17.21 2.43
CA ASP A 19 1.66 -18.65 2.33
C ASP A 19 3.01 -18.98 1.67
N LEU A 20 3.52 -18.07 0.83
CA LEU A 20 4.76 -18.25 0.06
C LEU A 20 6.02 -17.81 0.83
N LEU A 21 5.88 -16.93 1.81
CA LEU A 21 6.99 -16.34 2.55
C LEU A 21 7.04 -16.90 3.98
N SER A 22 8.26 -17.11 4.49
CA SER A 22 8.41 -17.32 5.93
C SER A 22 8.01 -16.05 6.70
N PRO A 23 7.63 -16.16 7.98
CA PRO A 23 7.37 -14.99 8.80
C PRO A 23 8.53 -13.99 8.83
N GLU A 24 9.78 -14.45 8.84
CA GLU A 24 10.95 -13.56 8.80
C GLU A 24 11.08 -12.85 7.45
N ALA A 25 10.84 -13.55 6.34
CA ALA A 25 10.92 -12.98 4.99
C ALA A 25 9.76 -12.00 4.68
N ARG A 26 8.63 -12.13 5.37
CA ARG A 26 7.48 -11.22 5.25
C ARG A 26 7.73 -9.87 5.93
N GLN A 27 8.55 -9.84 6.98
CA GLN A 27 8.76 -8.63 7.80
C GLN A 27 9.28 -7.42 7.00
N PRO A 28 10.32 -7.53 6.13
CA PRO A 28 10.80 -6.38 5.36
C PRO A 28 9.74 -5.79 4.41
N ILE A 29 8.84 -6.62 3.89
CA ILE A 29 7.74 -6.17 3.03
C ILE A 29 6.72 -5.39 3.86
N CYS A 30 6.37 -5.90 5.05
CA CYS A 30 5.51 -5.21 5.98
C CYS A 30 6.07 -3.86 6.41
N ASP A 31 7.36 -3.80 6.77
CA ASP A 31 8.02 -2.56 7.17
C ASP A 31 7.98 -1.53 6.02
N TRP A 32 8.32 -1.96 4.79
CA TRP A 32 8.28 -1.10 3.61
C TRP A 32 6.89 -0.53 3.31
N LEU A 33 5.83 -1.34 3.48
CA LEU A 33 4.43 -0.93 3.29
C LEU A 33 3.95 0.03 4.39
N ILE A 34 4.26 -0.25 5.65
CA ILE A 34 3.86 0.58 6.80
C ILE A 34 4.50 1.97 6.70
N GLU A 35 5.75 2.08 6.24
CA GLU A 35 6.40 3.38 6.00
C GLU A 35 5.69 4.23 4.96
N ARG A 36 4.96 3.62 4.02
CA ARG A 36 4.38 4.27 2.83
C ARG A 36 2.86 4.45 2.90
N GLN A 37 2.19 3.84 3.88
CA GLN A 37 0.75 4.04 4.10
C GLN A 37 0.44 5.38 4.80
N VAL A 38 1.44 6.07 5.32
CA VAL A 38 1.31 7.38 5.99
C VAL A 38 1.70 8.47 5.00
N MET A 39 0.72 9.26 4.54
CA MET A 39 1.04 10.57 3.96
C MET A 39 1.71 11.39 5.07
N ARG A 40 2.91 11.92 4.83
CA ARG A 40 3.52 12.85 5.77
C ARG A 40 2.61 14.08 5.84
N ASP A 41 1.88 14.23 6.94
CA ASP A 41 1.13 15.43 7.30
C ASP A 41 2.10 16.63 7.30
N GLY A 42 2.17 17.29 6.16
CA GLY A 42 3.00 18.46 5.93
C GLY A 42 2.35 19.46 4.99
N GLN A 43 1.06 19.29 4.70
CA GLN A 43 0.29 20.15 3.79
C GLN A 43 -1.03 20.63 4.41
N GLU A 44 -1.07 20.82 5.72
CA GLU A 44 -2.09 21.65 6.38
C GLU A 44 -1.75 23.14 6.22
N ASP A 45 -1.47 23.60 5.00
CA ASP A 45 -1.38 25.04 4.72
C ASP A 45 -2.78 25.54 4.31
N PRO A 46 -3.44 26.40 5.11
CA PRO A 46 -4.79 26.93 4.82
C PRO A 46 -4.72 27.90 3.63
N GLY A 47 -4.55 27.34 2.44
CA GLY A 47 -4.30 28.04 1.18
C GLY A 47 -3.73 27.15 0.07
N ALA A 48 -3.43 25.87 0.36
CA ALA A 48 -2.83 24.96 -0.61
C ALA A 48 -3.73 24.75 -1.84
N VAL A 49 -3.21 25.22 -2.97
CA VAL A 49 -3.64 24.88 -4.33
C VAL A 49 -3.90 23.37 -4.42
N ILE A 50 -4.99 22.95 -5.06
CA ILE A 50 -5.25 21.54 -5.38
C ILE A 50 -4.00 21.02 -6.10
N VAL A 51 -3.15 20.28 -5.40
CA VAL A 51 -1.92 19.74 -5.97
C VAL A 51 -2.36 18.59 -6.87
N GLU A 52 -2.28 18.80 -8.18
CA GLU A 52 -2.53 17.78 -9.18
C GLU A 52 -1.71 16.52 -8.82
N GLY A 53 -2.40 15.39 -8.60
CA GLY A 53 -1.78 14.13 -8.15
C GLY A 53 -1.96 13.78 -6.67
N LEU A 54 -2.43 14.69 -5.82
CA LEU A 54 -2.71 14.38 -4.40
C LEU A 54 -3.74 13.26 -4.24
N GLU A 55 -4.79 13.26 -5.06
CA GLU A 55 -5.82 12.20 -5.06
C GLU A 55 -5.23 10.83 -5.42
N THR A 56 -4.31 10.79 -6.39
CA THR A 56 -3.60 9.56 -6.79
C THR A 56 -2.71 9.06 -5.65
N GLU A 57 -1.94 9.95 -5.02
CA GLU A 57 -1.08 9.59 -3.89
C GLU A 57 -1.88 9.10 -2.68
N LEU A 58 -3.04 9.72 -2.40
CA LEU A 58 -3.97 9.25 -1.37
C LEU A 58 -4.51 7.86 -1.71
N ALA A 59 -4.91 7.63 -2.96
CA ALA A 59 -5.38 6.33 -3.41
C ALA A 59 -4.29 5.24 -3.33
N ILE A 60 -3.02 5.60 -3.60
CA ILE A 60 -1.87 4.71 -3.45
C ILE A 60 -1.64 4.38 -1.96
N ALA A 61 -1.61 5.38 -1.08
CA ALA A 61 -1.43 5.17 0.36
C ALA A 61 -2.54 4.29 0.97
N GLU A 62 -3.79 4.54 0.58
CA GLU A 62 -4.93 3.71 0.98
C GLU A 62 -4.83 2.28 0.43
N THR A 63 -4.28 2.11 -0.77
CA THR A 63 -4.03 0.79 -1.34
C THR A 63 -2.93 0.06 -0.56
N PHE A 64 -1.85 0.75 -0.15
CA PHE A 64 -0.84 0.15 0.71
C PHE A 64 -1.41 -0.30 2.05
N ARG A 65 -2.29 0.48 2.68
CA ARG A 65 -2.98 0.08 3.92
C ARG A 65 -3.77 -1.22 3.76
N LYS A 66 -4.51 -1.37 2.66
CA LYS A 66 -5.24 -2.62 2.34
C LYS A 66 -4.32 -3.82 2.16
N ILE A 67 -3.11 -3.60 1.61
CA ILE A 67 -2.10 -4.66 1.45
C ILE A 67 -1.52 -5.04 2.82
N VAL A 68 -1.21 -4.08 3.68
CA VAL A 68 -0.75 -4.32 5.07
C VAL A 68 -1.74 -5.21 5.82
N ASP A 69 -3.04 -4.91 5.72
CA ASP A 69 -4.10 -5.71 6.33
C ASP A 69 -4.16 -7.12 5.75
N SER A 70 -4.08 -7.26 4.43
CA SER A 70 -4.13 -8.55 3.73
C SER A 70 -2.93 -9.44 4.02
N LEU A 71 -1.76 -8.85 4.28
CA LEU A 71 -0.53 -9.56 4.65
C LEU A 71 -0.43 -9.85 6.15
N GLU A 72 -1.42 -9.44 6.95
CA GLU A 72 -1.44 -9.56 8.41
C GLU A 72 -0.20 -8.93 9.08
N CYS A 73 0.29 -7.84 8.50
CA CYS A 73 1.44 -7.13 9.03
C CYS A 73 1.10 -6.58 10.42
N ARG A 74 1.87 -7.00 11.44
CA ARG A 74 1.76 -6.47 12.80
C ARG A 74 2.85 -5.41 13.01
N PRO A 75 2.51 -4.19 13.44
CA PRO A 75 3.53 -3.26 13.90
C PRO A 75 4.26 -3.86 15.10
N ARG A 76 5.59 -3.67 15.16
CA ARG A 76 6.40 -4.07 16.31
C ARG A 76 6.16 -3.17 17.52
#